data_AF-A0A7W1V692-F1
#
_entry.id   AF-A0A7W1V692-F1
#
_cell.length_a   1.000
_cell.length_b   1.000
_cell.length_c   1.000
_cell.angle_alpha   90.00
_cell.angle_beta   90.00
_cell.angle_gamma   90.00
#
_symmetry.space_group_name_H-M   'P 1'
#
loop_
_entity.id
_entity.type
_entity.pdbx_description
1 polymer ?
#
loop_
_entity_poly.entity_id
_entity_poly.type
_entity_poly.pdbx_seq_one_letter_code
_entity_poly.pdbx_strand_id
1 'polypeptide(L)' 'MLYTSPRCEFWPDAISYRQVDLEHVVGHRQVTDAYLAALAASNNALLATFDQALAQAVPRDVVLIPR' A
#
# COMPACT_ATOMS: atom_id res chain seq x y z
N MET A 1 -13.91 16.88 7.67
CA MET A 1 -13.29 16.20 6.52
C MET A 1 -12.16 15.32 7.06
N LEU A 2 -11.94 14.11 6.54
CA LEU A 2 -10.94 13.18 7.10
C LEU A 2 -9.51 13.76 7.13
N TYR A 3 -9.16 14.62 6.15
CA TYR A 3 -7.84 15.23 6.03
C TYR A 3 -7.47 16.26 7.12
N THR A 4 -8.41 16.68 7.97
CA THR A 4 -8.13 17.57 9.12
C THR A 4 -8.21 16.85 10.46
N SER A 5 -8.48 15.54 10.45
CA SER A 5 -8.59 14.75 11.67
C SER A 5 -7.19 14.58 12.27
N PRO A 6 -6.98 14.84 13.58
CA PRO A 6 -5.69 14.58 14.23
C PRO A 6 -5.36 13.07 14.30
N ARG A 7 -6.31 12.21 13.93
CA ARG A 7 -6.14 10.75 13.86
C ARG A 7 -5.63 10.27 12.50
N CYS A 8 -5.57 11.15 11.50
CA CYS A 8 -5.19 10.81 10.14
C CYS A 8 -4.01 11.68 9.73
N GLU A 9 -2.91 11.05 9.37
CA GLU A 9 -1.75 11.72 8.77
C GLU A 9 -1.78 11.51 7.25
N PHE A 10 -1.44 12.55 6.50
CA PHE A 10 -1.29 12.45 5.05
C PHE A 10 0.15 12.11 4.69
N TRP A 11 0.35 11.07 3.90
CA TRP A 11 1.64 10.73 3.33
C TRP A 11 1.67 11.07 1.83
N PRO A 12 2.56 11.97 1.38
CA PRO A 12 2.70 12.30 -0.03
C PRO A 12 3.41 11.19 -0.81
N ASP A 13 3.57 11.38 -2.12
CA ASP A 13 4.50 10.58 -2.93
C ASP A 13 5.94 10.81 -2.44
N ALA A 14 6.37 9.99 -1.50
CA ALA A 14 7.59 10.20 -0.72
C ALA A 14 8.72 9.22 -1.07
N ILE A 15 8.44 8.17 -1.87
CA ILE A 15 9.42 7.16 -2.25
C ILE A 15 9.58 7.08 -3.76
N SER A 16 10.78 6.72 -4.21
CA SER A 16 10.99 6.46 -5.63
C SER A 16 10.42 5.11 -6.02
N TYR A 17 9.82 5.00 -7.21
CA TYR A 17 9.47 3.71 -7.81
C TYR A 17 10.65 2.73 -7.92
N ARG A 18 11.90 3.20 -7.91
CA ARG A 18 13.09 2.33 -7.88
C ARG A 18 13.27 1.58 -6.56
N GLN A 19 12.61 2.02 -5.50
CA GLN A 19 12.64 1.41 -4.17
C GLN A 19 11.47 0.46 -3.94
N VAL A 20 10.53 0.39 -4.90
CA VAL A 20 9.37 -0.49 -4.85
C VAL A 20 9.78 -1.84 -5.44
N ASP A 21 9.56 -2.91 -4.68
CA ASP A 21 9.66 -4.26 -5.22
C ASP A 21 8.50 -4.50 -6.19
N LEU A 22 8.84 -4.66 -7.46
CA LEU A 22 7.89 -4.92 -8.54
C LEU A 22 7.94 -6.39 -9.01
N GLU A 23 8.71 -7.27 -8.36
CA GLU A 23 8.81 -8.69 -8.76
C GLU A 23 7.45 -9.39 -8.73
N HIS A 24 6.55 -8.95 -7.84
CA HIS A 24 5.20 -9.47 -7.68
C HIS A 24 4.18 -8.87 -8.68
N VAL A 25 4.60 -7.91 -9.52
CA VAL A 25 3.72 -7.22 -10.49
C VAL A 25 3.68 -8.02 -11.79
N VAL A 26 2.55 -8.71 -12.00
CA VAL A 26 2.27 -9.51 -13.20
C VAL A 26 1.62 -8.66 -14.30
N GLY A 27 0.98 -7.54 -13.93
CA GLY A 27 0.36 -6.64 -14.90
C GLY A 27 0.29 -5.19 -14.42
N HIS A 28 0.18 -4.26 -15.38
CA HIS A 28 0.24 -2.82 -15.15
C HIS A 28 -0.75 -2.29 -14.09
N ARG A 29 -1.83 -3.03 -13.80
CA ARG A 29 -2.84 -2.66 -12.80
C ARG A 29 -2.34 -2.77 -11.36
N GLN A 30 -1.32 -3.61 -11.11
CA GLN A 30 -0.78 -3.86 -9.77
C GLN A 30 0.32 -2.87 -9.38
N VAL A 31 0.77 -2.01 -10.31
CA VAL A 31 1.86 -1.06 -10.06
C VAL A 31 1.50 -0.07 -8.96
N THR A 32 0.27 0.43 -8.96
CA THR A 32 -0.23 1.33 -7.91
C THR A 32 -0.28 0.64 -6.57
N ASP A 33 -0.77 -0.60 -6.53
CA ASP A 33 -0.90 -1.35 -5.28
C ASP A 33 0.47 -1.68 -4.67
N ALA A 34 1.44 -2.07 -5.50
CA ALA A 34 2.82 -2.29 -5.09
C ALA A 34 3.44 -1.00 -4.51
N TYR A 35 3.20 0.14 -5.17
CA TYR A 35 3.66 1.44 -4.67
C TYR A 35 3.03 1.79 -3.31
N LEU A 36 1.72 1.60 -3.15
CA LEU A 36 1.02 1.91 -1.89
C LEU A 36 1.47 1.00 -0.75
N ALA A 37 1.72 -0.28 -1.02
CA ALA A 37 2.28 -1.21 -0.03
C ALA A 37 3.69 -0.77 0.38
N ALA A 38 4.54 -0.40 -0.58
CA ALA A 38 5.89 0.09 -0.30
C ALA A 38 5.89 1.43 0.47
N LEU A 39 4.97 2.35 0.14
CA LEU A 39 4.82 3.61 0.87
C LEU A 39 4.36 3.39 2.32
N ALA A 40 3.47 2.43 2.56
CA ALA A 40 3.09 2.05 3.92
C ALA A 40 4.28 1.44 4.67
N ALA A 41 5.01 0.51 4.04
CA ALA A 41 6.17 -0.14 4.62
C ALA A 41 7.29 0.87 4.97
N SER A 42 7.55 1.88 4.12
CA SER A 42 8.53 2.93 4.42
C SER A 42 8.17 3.79 5.64
N ASN A 43 6.88 3.81 6.01
CA ASN A 43 6.38 4.46 7.21
C ASN A 43 6.17 3.46 8.38
N ASN A 44 6.70 2.24 8.29
CA ASN A 44 6.53 1.16 9.27
C ASN A 44 5.05 0.81 9.53
N ALA A 45 4.24 0.85 8.47
CA ALA A 45 2.81 0.56 8.50
C ALA A 45 2.40 -0.50 7.47
N LEU A 46 1.14 -0.91 7.51
CA LEU A 46 0.53 -1.85 6.57
C LEU A 46 -0.53 -1.14 5.73
N LEU A 47 -0.65 -1.53 4.46
CA LEU A 47 -1.74 -1.09 3.59
C LEU A 47 -3.02 -1.88 3.94
N ALA A 48 -4.05 -1.19 4.42
CA ALA A 48 -5.38 -1.77 4.59
C ALA A 48 -6.11 -1.82 3.23
N THR A 49 -6.66 -2.98 2.86
CA THR A 49 -7.35 -3.17 1.59
C THR A 49 -8.63 -4.00 1.72
N PHE A 50 -9.54 -3.84 0.77
CA PHE A 50 -10.66 -4.77 0.55
C PHE A 50 -10.39 -5.74 -0.62
N ASP A 51 -9.24 -5.61 -1.29
CA ASP A 51 -8.81 -6.49 -2.36
C ASP A 51 -8.15 -7.75 -1.79
N GLN A 52 -8.84 -8.87 -1.91
CA GLN A 52 -8.36 -10.16 -1.45
C GLN A 52 -7.15 -10.67 -2.25
N ALA A 53 -7.08 -10.39 -3.55
CA ALA A 53 -5.97 -10.83 -4.39
C ALA A 53 -4.68 -10.09 -4.00
N LEU A 54 -4.78 -8.79 -3.73
CA LEU A 54 -3.64 -8.00 -3.25
C LEU A 54 -3.13 -8.48 -1.89
N ALA A 55 -4.04 -8.71 -0.93
CA ALA A 55 -3.67 -9.21 0.40
C ALA A 55 -3.01 -10.60 0.36
N GLN A 56 -3.37 -11.44 -0.62
CA GLN A 56 -2.72 -12.73 -0.84
C GLN A 56 -1.37 -12.61 -1.54
N ALA A 57 -1.20 -11.64 -2.44
CA ALA A 57 0.03 -11.42 -3.17
C ALA A 57 1.15 -10.82 -2.29
N VAL A 58 0.80 -9.92 -1.36
CA VAL A 58 1.77 -9.21 -0.52
C VAL A 58 1.37 -9.28 0.97
N PRO A 59 1.28 -10.48 1.58
CA PRO A 59 0.69 -10.68 2.91
C PRO A 59 1.50 -10.08 4.07
N ARG A 60 2.74 -9.62 3.81
CA ARG A 60 3.59 -8.98 4.83
C ARG A 60 3.33 -7.49 4.97
N ASP A 61 2.92 -6.83 3.89
CA ASP A 61 2.78 -5.37 3.82
C ASP A 61 1.32 -4.92 3.66
N VAL A 62 0.38 -5.87 3.53
CA VAL A 62 -1.04 -5.62 3.27
C VAL A 62 -1.91 -6.38 4.27
N VAL A 63 -2.95 -5.72 4.80
CA VAL A 63 -3.99 -6.32 5.65
C VAL A 63 -5.36 -6.26 4.98
N LEU A 64 -6.04 -7.40 4.89
CA LEU A 64 -7.41 -7.48 4.37
C LEU A 64 -8.39 -7.03 5.46
N ILE A 65 -9.21 -6.02 5.15
CA ILE A 65 -10.31 -5.60 6.00
C ILE A 65 -11.56 -6.40 5.61
N PRO A 66 -12.16 -7.16 6.55
CA PRO A 66 -13.42 -7.85 6.27
C PRO A 66 -14.55 -6.84 6.03
N ARG A 67 -15.50 -7.24 5.20
CA ARG A 67 -16.71 -6.46 4.94
C ARG A 67 -17.67 -6.44 6.12
#